data_AF-A0A7Y0CGP8-F1
#
_entry.id   AF-A0A7Y0CGP8-F1
#
_cell.length_a   1.000
_cell.length_b   1.000
_cell.length_c   1.000
_cell.angle_alpha   90.00
_cell.angle_beta   90.00
_cell.angle_gamma   90.00
#
_symmetry.space_group_name_H-M   'P 1'
#
loop_
_entity.id
_entity.type
_entity.pdbx_description
1 polymer ?
#
loop_
_entity_poly.entity_id
_entity_poly.type
_entity_poly.pdbx_seq_one_letter_code
_entity_poly.pdbx_strand_id
1 'polypeptide(L)'
;MTGTESLDTPDRQPGPPPEAARDTFGVPDIVFGRHDEQFYGALGRVAGLAALLEERLRVLLQTLHQADQAAFARMPVGKVVKEIRGEIKKGPRADRECEIVGTYLVSASAALVERNNVLHSLWPAQDDGTWFRHRLDPKGERAAVRTGPDEMLGLIGELVRLVQEWPNICSIVGSWSRVREHATHEVTSSPGGRRRR
;
A
#
# COMPACT_ATOMS: atom_id res chain seq x y z
N MET A 1 -37.16 -52.79 34.49
CA MET A 1 -37.69 -51.46 34.88
C MET A 1 -36.53 -50.48 34.84
N THR A 2 -36.39 -49.76 33.73
CA THR A 2 -35.30 -48.79 33.47
C THR A 2 -35.96 -47.45 33.23
N GLY A 3 -35.89 -46.56 34.22
CA GLY A 3 -36.44 -45.21 34.17
C GLY A 3 -35.52 -44.28 33.39
N THR A 4 -36.09 -43.56 32.44
CA THR A 4 -35.41 -42.51 31.65
C THR A 4 -35.81 -41.18 32.26
N GLU A 5 -34.93 -40.57 33.05
CA GLU A 5 -35.14 -39.21 33.56
C GLU A 5 -34.77 -38.21 32.46
N SER A 6 -35.78 -37.48 32.01
CA SER A 6 -35.65 -36.37 31.07
C SER A 6 -35.20 -35.14 31.84
N LEU A 7 -33.96 -34.69 31.59
CA LEU A 7 -33.42 -33.44 32.11
C LEU A 7 -34.00 -32.27 31.31
N ASP A 8 -35.14 -31.76 31.79
CA ASP A 8 -35.66 -30.43 31.43
C ASP A 8 -34.61 -29.40 31.82
N THR A 9 -33.84 -28.95 30.83
CA THR A 9 -32.88 -27.85 31.02
C THR A 9 -33.66 -26.55 30.84
N PRO A 10 -33.78 -25.71 31.89
CA PRO A 10 -34.56 -24.48 31.78
C PRO A 10 -34.01 -23.60 30.68
N ASP A 11 -34.93 -23.12 29.85
CA ASP A 11 -34.71 -22.22 28.72
C ASP A 11 -34.03 -20.94 29.22
N ARG A 12 -32.69 -20.92 29.20
CA ARG A 12 -31.90 -19.73 29.56
C ARG A 12 -32.15 -18.70 28.48
N GLN A 13 -33.05 -17.76 28.74
CA GLN A 13 -33.12 -16.54 27.93
C GLN A 13 -31.74 -15.88 27.96
N PRO A 14 -31.10 -15.66 26.80
CA PRO A 14 -29.84 -14.95 26.74
C PRO A 14 -30.11 -13.54 27.29
N GLY A 15 -29.45 -13.20 28.40
CA GLY A 15 -29.49 -11.85 28.94
C GLY A 15 -29.04 -10.84 27.87
N PRO A 16 -29.36 -9.54 28.05
CA PRO A 16 -28.86 -8.51 27.16
C PRO A 16 -27.33 -8.65 27.07
N PRO A 17 -26.76 -8.58 25.85
CA PRO A 17 -25.32 -8.70 25.70
C PRO A 17 -24.65 -7.66 26.60
N PRO A 18 -23.59 -8.03 27.34
CA PRO A 18 -22.86 -7.07 28.16
C PRO A 18 -22.51 -5.86 27.30
N GLU A 19 -22.73 -4.66 27.84
CA GLU A 19 -22.41 -3.41 27.14
C GLU A 19 -20.97 -3.50 26.66
N ALA A 20 -20.78 -3.60 25.34
CA ALA A 20 -19.47 -3.84 24.77
C ALA A 20 -18.56 -2.69 25.20
N ALA A 21 -17.46 -3.02 25.89
CA ALA A 21 -16.43 -2.05 26.21
C ALA A 21 -16.03 -1.31 24.92
N ARG A 22 -15.94 0.01 25.03
CA ARG A 22 -15.57 0.90 23.93
C ARG A 22 -14.21 1.51 24.25
N ASP A 23 -13.42 1.73 23.23
CA ASP A 23 -12.18 2.47 23.34
C ASP A 23 -12.43 3.97 23.61
N THR A 24 -11.33 4.73 23.75
CA THR A 24 -11.39 6.19 23.98
C THR A 24 -12.00 6.98 22.82
N PHE A 25 -12.15 6.36 21.64
CA PHE A 25 -12.77 6.93 20.45
C PHE A 25 -14.23 6.44 20.26
N GLY A 26 -14.76 5.67 21.21
CA GLY A 26 -16.13 5.15 21.19
C GLY A 26 -16.34 3.93 20.29
N VAL A 27 -15.27 3.31 19.79
CA VAL A 27 -15.32 2.10 18.97
C VAL A 27 -15.46 0.88 19.90
N PRO A 28 -16.46 0.00 19.67
CA PRO A 28 -16.56 -1.23 20.45
C PRO A 28 -15.36 -2.14 20.25
N ASP A 29 -14.83 -2.73 21.33
CA ASP A 29 -13.66 -3.64 21.33
C ASP A 29 -13.79 -4.77 20.30
N ILE A 30 -15.02 -5.21 20.04
CA ILE A 30 -15.33 -6.31 19.11
C ILE A 30 -15.06 -5.97 17.64
N VAL A 31 -14.93 -4.69 17.28
CA VAL A 31 -14.82 -4.25 15.88
C VAL A 31 -13.41 -4.47 15.33
N PHE A 32 -12.40 -4.06 16.10
CA PHE A 32 -10.99 -4.19 15.70
C PHE A 32 -10.20 -5.16 16.57
N GLY A 33 -10.77 -5.60 17.70
CA GLY A 33 -10.09 -6.42 18.68
C GLY A 33 -9.54 -5.65 19.86
N ARG A 34 -9.19 -6.42 20.88
CA ARG A 34 -8.47 -5.92 22.05
C ARG A 34 -6.97 -5.96 21.80
N HIS A 35 -6.45 -4.82 21.36
CA HIS A 35 -5.01 -4.60 21.23
C HIS A 35 -4.60 -3.36 22.02
N ASP A 36 -3.32 -3.30 22.38
CA ASP A 36 -2.77 -2.08 22.96
C ASP A 36 -2.79 -0.92 21.95
N GLU A 37 -2.68 0.32 22.45
CA GLU A 37 -2.63 1.51 21.60
C GLU A 37 -1.34 1.60 20.77
N GLN A 38 -0.26 0.92 21.17
CA GLN A 38 1.04 1.00 20.48
C GLN A 38 0.98 0.30 19.14
N PHE A 39 0.62 -0.98 19.14
CA PHE A 39 -0.57 -1.47 18.48
C PHE A 39 -1.07 -0.83 17.18
N TYR A 40 -2.25 -0.25 17.33
CA TYR A 40 -2.92 0.62 16.36
C TYR A 40 -2.08 1.84 15.95
N GLY A 41 -1.26 2.38 16.86
CA GLY A 41 -0.32 3.45 16.55
C GLY A 41 0.72 3.06 15.50
N ALA A 42 1.21 1.81 15.51
CA ALA A 42 2.11 1.27 14.51
C ALA A 42 1.37 1.01 13.19
N LEU A 43 0.18 0.43 13.25
CA LEU A 43 -0.68 0.20 12.09
C LEU A 43 -1.01 1.50 11.34
N GLY A 44 -1.37 2.55 12.08
CA GLY A 44 -1.64 3.88 11.53
C GLY A 44 -0.42 4.49 10.82
N ARG A 45 0.79 4.29 11.38
CA ARG A 45 2.05 4.71 10.75
C ARG A 45 2.33 3.95 9.46
N VAL A 46 2.12 2.64 9.45
CA VAL A 46 2.22 1.82 8.22
C VAL A 46 1.26 2.35 7.15
N ALA A 47 0.00 2.58 7.51
CA ALA A 47 -1.01 3.10 6.57
C ALA A 47 -0.63 4.48 6.02
N GLY A 48 -0.23 5.41 6.89
CA GLY A 48 0.14 6.78 6.52
C GLY A 48 1.39 6.85 5.64
N LEU A 49 2.46 6.12 6.01
CA LEU A 49 3.69 6.07 5.23
C LEU A 49 3.47 5.42 3.86
N ALA A 50 2.68 4.34 3.81
CA ALA A 50 2.33 3.71 2.54
C ALA A 50 1.52 4.64 1.64
N ALA A 51 0.53 5.37 2.19
CA ALA A 51 -0.24 6.35 1.41
C ALA A 51 0.66 7.46 0.83
N LEU A 52 1.63 7.95 1.62
CA LEU A 52 2.63 8.91 1.14
C LEU A 52 3.51 8.33 0.03
N LEU A 53 3.95 7.07 0.17
CA LEU A 53 4.72 6.38 -0.86
C LEU A 53 3.91 6.18 -2.16
N GLU A 54 2.65 5.77 -2.06
CA GLU A 54 1.75 5.65 -3.22
C GLU A 54 1.61 6.97 -3.97
N GLU A 55 1.41 8.08 -3.25
CA GLU A 55 1.28 9.40 -3.86
C GLU A 55 2.55 9.80 -4.60
N ARG A 56 3.71 9.55 -4.00
CA ARG A 56 5.00 9.82 -4.64
C ARG A 56 5.21 9.00 -5.91
N LEU A 57 4.81 7.73 -5.91
CA LEU A 57 4.83 6.92 -7.13
C LEU A 57 3.92 7.53 -8.22
N ARG A 58 2.74 8.05 -7.86
CA ARG A 58 1.87 8.77 -8.83
C ARG A 58 2.57 10.01 -9.38
N VAL A 59 3.21 10.80 -8.53
CA VAL A 59 3.97 12.00 -8.95
C VAL A 59 5.10 11.64 -9.93
N LEU A 60 5.81 10.52 -9.74
CA LEU A 60 6.80 10.07 -10.74
C LEU A 60 6.17 9.78 -12.09
N LEU A 61 5.04 9.08 -12.09
CA LEU A 61 4.34 8.76 -13.34
C LEU A 61 3.86 10.03 -14.03
N GLN A 62 3.25 10.96 -13.28
CA GLN A 62 2.85 12.27 -13.80
C GLN A 62 4.04 13.03 -14.38
N THR A 63 5.19 13.02 -13.70
CA THR A 63 6.44 13.66 -14.18
C THR A 63 6.93 13.04 -15.48
N LEU A 64 6.89 11.71 -15.61
CA LEU A 64 7.31 11.01 -16.84
C LEU A 64 6.41 11.28 -18.04
N HIS A 65 5.13 11.57 -17.78
CA HIS A 65 4.12 11.87 -18.79
C HIS A 65 3.86 13.37 -18.99
N GLN A 66 4.52 14.25 -18.21
CA GLN A 66 4.21 15.69 -18.15
C GLN A 66 2.71 15.96 -17.95
N ALA A 67 2.08 15.13 -17.11
CA ALA A 67 0.66 15.19 -16.84
C ALA A 67 0.35 16.05 -15.61
N ASP A 68 -0.88 16.53 -15.50
CA ASP A 68 -1.36 17.25 -14.32
C ASP A 68 -1.52 16.34 -13.08
N GLN A 69 -1.84 16.94 -11.94
CA GLN A 69 -2.01 16.23 -10.67
C GLN A 69 -3.25 15.31 -10.66
N ALA A 70 -4.27 15.59 -11.47
CA ALA A 70 -5.48 14.78 -11.54
C ALA A 70 -5.25 13.50 -12.37
N ALA A 71 -4.27 13.52 -13.27
CA ALA A 71 -3.88 12.37 -14.05
C ALA A 71 -3.52 11.19 -13.14
N PHE A 72 -4.05 10.01 -13.47
CA PHE A 72 -3.80 8.76 -12.76
C PHE A 72 -4.26 8.71 -11.29
N ALA A 73 -5.00 9.69 -10.78
CA ALA A 73 -5.44 9.71 -9.37
C ALA A 73 -6.26 8.46 -8.96
N ARG A 74 -7.01 7.86 -9.90
CA ARG A 74 -7.80 6.63 -9.68
C ARG A 74 -7.07 5.35 -10.05
N MET A 75 -5.80 5.43 -10.46
CA MET A 75 -5.03 4.28 -10.88
C MET A 75 -4.55 3.49 -9.65
N PRO A 76 -4.83 2.16 -9.57
CA PRO A 76 -4.27 1.32 -8.52
C PRO A 76 -2.73 1.35 -8.56
N VAL A 77 -2.09 1.40 -7.38
CA VAL A 77 -0.63 1.59 -7.30
C VAL A 77 0.17 0.51 -8.04
N GLY A 78 -0.30 -0.74 -8.04
CA GLY A 78 0.35 -1.81 -8.82
C GLY A 78 0.39 -1.53 -10.33
N LYS A 79 -0.63 -0.84 -10.87
CA LYS A 79 -0.63 -0.36 -12.26
C LYS A 79 0.31 0.84 -12.43
N VAL A 80 0.31 1.78 -11.49
CA VAL A 80 1.25 2.92 -11.49
C VAL A 80 2.70 2.44 -11.60
N VAL A 81 3.13 1.51 -10.74
CA VAL A 81 4.49 0.93 -10.77
C VAL A 81 4.79 0.26 -12.11
N LYS A 82 3.82 -0.47 -12.68
CA LYS A 82 3.97 -1.11 -13.99
C LYS A 82 4.18 -0.10 -15.11
N GLU A 83 3.40 0.98 -15.13
CA GLU A 83 3.52 2.04 -16.14
C GLU A 83 4.86 2.78 -16.04
N ILE A 84 5.31 3.11 -14.81
CA ILE A 84 6.63 3.74 -14.60
C ILE A 84 7.74 2.85 -15.17
N ARG A 85 7.72 1.53 -14.88
CA ARG A 85 8.68 0.57 -15.44
C ARG A 85 8.62 0.50 -16.97
N GLY A 86 7.43 0.64 -17.55
CA GLY A 86 7.24 0.70 -19.00
C GLY A 86 7.89 1.94 -19.58
N GLU A 87 7.66 3.12 -18.98
CA GLU A 87 8.28 4.37 -19.42
C GLU A 87 9.80 4.36 -19.28
N ILE A 88 10.35 3.76 -18.22
CA ILE A 88 11.80 3.64 -18.01
C ILE A 88 12.52 3.00 -19.20
N LYS A 89 11.87 2.08 -19.90
CA LYS A 89 12.45 1.37 -21.03
C LYS A 89 12.39 2.14 -22.37
N LYS A 90 11.65 3.24 -22.45
CA LYS A 90 11.33 3.93 -23.72
C LYS A 90 12.27 5.08 -24.09
N GLY A 91 13.21 5.47 -23.25
CA GLY A 91 14.04 6.66 -23.48
C GLY A 91 15.54 6.38 -23.38
N PRO A 92 16.38 7.23 -24.00
CA PRO A 92 17.83 7.19 -23.82
C PRO A 92 18.15 7.63 -22.39
N ARG A 93 18.46 6.68 -21.51
CA ARG A 93 18.75 6.90 -20.09
C ARG A 93 20.05 6.19 -19.74
N ALA A 94 20.79 6.71 -18.77
CA ALA A 94 21.97 6.01 -18.30
C ALA A 94 21.54 4.72 -17.59
N ASP A 95 22.19 3.60 -17.91
CA ASP A 95 21.85 2.28 -17.35
C ASP A 95 21.85 2.29 -15.82
N ARG A 96 22.82 2.98 -15.22
CA ARG A 96 22.92 3.15 -13.76
C ARG A 96 21.70 3.85 -13.15
N GLU A 97 21.17 4.89 -13.81
CA GLU A 97 19.99 5.60 -13.32
C GLU A 97 18.74 4.72 -13.42
N CYS A 98 18.60 3.98 -14.54
CA CYS A 98 17.54 2.98 -14.72
C CYS A 98 17.59 1.90 -13.62
N GLU A 99 18.78 1.43 -13.26
CA GLU A 99 18.99 0.45 -12.20
C GLU A 99 18.58 0.99 -10.82
N ILE A 100 18.97 2.22 -10.48
CA ILE A 100 18.61 2.88 -9.22
C ILE A 100 17.08 3.01 -9.10
N VAL A 101 16.41 3.56 -10.11
CA VAL A 101 14.95 3.72 -10.10
C VAL A 101 14.26 2.35 -10.15
N GLY A 102 14.79 1.39 -10.91
CA GLY A 102 14.28 0.02 -10.98
C GLY A 102 14.27 -0.66 -9.61
N THR A 103 15.39 -0.58 -8.89
CA THR A 103 15.55 -1.12 -7.53
C THR A 103 14.56 -0.48 -6.56
N TYR A 104 14.47 0.85 -6.59
CA TYR A 104 13.49 1.59 -5.78
C TYR A 104 12.05 1.11 -6.02
N LEU A 105 11.66 0.93 -7.29
CA LEU A 105 10.31 0.47 -7.64
C LEU A 105 10.04 -0.98 -7.22
N VAL A 106 11.06 -1.85 -7.20
CA VAL A 106 10.94 -3.21 -6.68
C VAL A 106 10.69 -3.18 -5.17
N SER A 107 11.52 -2.47 -4.41
CA SER A 107 11.35 -2.34 -2.96
C SER A 107 10.03 -1.68 -2.59
N ALA A 108 9.65 -0.59 -3.27
CA ALA A 108 8.37 0.08 -3.04
C ALA A 108 7.17 -0.84 -3.31
N SER A 109 7.20 -1.61 -4.40
CA SER A 109 6.15 -2.58 -4.70
C SER A 109 6.07 -3.67 -3.63
N ALA A 110 7.21 -4.18 -3.14
CA ALA A 110 7.24 -5.20 -2.10
C ALA A 110 6.69 -4.66 -0.77
N ALA A 111 7.11 -3.46 -0.35
CA ALA A 111 6.64 -2.83 0.88
C ALA A 111 5.13 -2.53 0.84
N LEU A 112 4.57 -2.14 -0.31
CA LEU A 112 3.12 -1.92 -0.45
C LEU A 112 2.32 -3.21 -0.43
N VAL A 113 2.86 -4.31 -0.98
CA VAL A 113 2.27 -5.65 -0.82
C VAL A 113 2.28 -6.05 0.65
N GLU A 114 3.38 -5.83 1.35
CA GLU A 114 3.49 -6.16 2.77
C GLU A 114 2.56 -5.30 3.63
N ARG A 115 2.41 -4.01 3.32
CA ARG A 115 1.39 -3.15 3.94
C ARG A 115 -0.02 -3.71 3.74
N ASN A 116 -0.36 -4.20 2.56
CA ASN A 116 -1.66 -4.85 2.35
C ASN A 116 -1.77 -6.15 3.14
N ASN A 117 -0.68 -6.90 3.30
CA ASN A 117 -0.65 -8.05 4.20
C ASN A 117 -0.98 -7.58 5.62
N VAL A 118 -0.29 -6.59 6.17
CA VAL A 118 -0.48 -6.09 7.54
C VAL A 118 -1.89 -5.49 7.76
N LEU A 119 -2.36 -4.60 6.89
CA LEU A 119 -3.65 -3.92 7.05
C LEU A 119 -4.87 -4.82 6.81
N HIS A 120 -4.71 -5.87 6.00
CA HIS A 120 -5.75 -6.87 5.76
C HIS A 120 -5.49 -8.19 6.49
N SER A 121 -4.37 -8.28 7.21
CA SER A 121 -4.10 -9.28 8.22
C SER A 121 -5.06 -9.07 9.36
N LEU A 122 -5.16 -10.12 10.15
CA LEU A 122 -6.18 -10.22 11.15
C LEU A 122 -5.46 -10.43 12.44
N TRP A 123 -5.82 -9.58 13.35
CA TRP A 123 -5.05 -9.32 14.53
C TRP A 123 -5.74 -10.22 15.57
N PRO A 124 -5.02 -10.92 16.46
CA PRO A 124 -5.65 -11.83 17.42
C PRO A 124 -6.50 -10.99 18.37
N ALA A 125 -7.80 -10.98 18.11
CA ALA A 125 -8.69 -9.90 18.53
C ALA A 125 -9.94 -10.44 19.24
N GLN A 126 -10.09 -11.77 19.32
CA GLN A 126 -11.15 -12.43 20.06
C GLN A 126 -10.68 -12.79 21.48
N ASP A 127 -11.62 -12.83 22.43
CA ASP A 127 -11.34 -13.13 23.85
C ASP A 127 -10.69 -14.51 24.05
N ASP A 128 -10.89 -15.45 23.12
CA ASP A 128 -10.30 -16.79 23.11
C ASP A 128 -8.91 -16.84 22.42
N GLY A 129 -8.39 -15.69 21.98
CA GLY A 129 -7.13 -15.57 21.24
C GLY A 129 -7.22 -16.01 19.78
N THR A 130 -8.42 -16.27 19.24
CA THR A 130 -8.59 -16.61 17.83
C THR A 130 -8.42 -15.39 16.91
N TRP A 131 -8.07 -15.71 15.67
CA TRP A 131 -7.75 -14.76 14.63
C TRP A 131 -9.00 -14.55 13.78
N PHE A 132 -9.35 -13.30 13.49
CA PHE A 132 -10.30 -13.05 12.41
C PHE A 132 -9.72 -13.63 11.10
N ARG A 133 -10.54 -13.99 10.11
CA ARG A 133 -10.06 -14.59 8.83
C ARG A 133 -10.75 -14.03 7.56
N HIS A 134 -10.52 -12.78 7.17
CA HIS A 134 -11.13 -12.05 6.07
C HIS A 134 -10.34 -12.10 4.75
N ARG A 135 -9.04 -12.42 4.77
CA ARG A 135 -8.25 -12.55 3.53
C ARG A 135 -8.33 -13.97 2.97
N LEU A 136 -8.51 -14.06 1.66
CA LEU A 136 -8.30 -15.29 0.90
C LEU A 136 -6.86 -15.31 0.35
N ASP A 137 -6.20 -16.46 0.44
CA ASP A 137 -4.93 -16.72 -0.22
C ASP A 137 -5.13 -16.89 -1.74
N PRO A 138 -4.07 -17.05 -2.55
CA PRO A 138 -4.20 -17.28 -3.99
C PRO A 138 -5.01 -18.53 -4.38
N LYS A 139 -5.22 -19.47 -3.45
CA LYS A 139 -6.04 -20.67 -3.63
C LYS A 139 -7.49 -20.45 -3.22
N GLY A 140 -7.84 -19.27 -2.69
CA GLY A 140 -9.17 -18.96 -2.20
C GLY A 140 -9.41 -19.38 -0.75
N GLU A 141 -8.39 -19.79 -0.01
CA GLU A 141 -8.49 -20.22 1.39
C GLU A 141 -8.31 -19.05 2.35
N ARG A 142 -9.06 -19.05 3.44
CA ARG A 142 -8.96 -18.02 4.48
C ARG A 142 -7.60 -18.08 5.19
N ALA A 143 -6.70 -17.17 4.85
CA ALA A 143 -5.37 -17.06 5.43
C ALA A 143 -5.31 -15.96 6.49
N ALA A 144 -4.63 -16.25 7.59
CA ALA A 144 -4.19 -15.27 8.57
C ALA A 144 -2.67 -15.23 8.54
N VAL A 145 -2.08 -14.06 8.30
CA VAL A 145 -0.66 -13.85 8.53
C VAL A 145 -0.53 -13.30 9.94
N ARG A 146 0.21 -14.02 10.77
CA ARG A 146 0.55 -13.55 12.12
C ARG A 146 1.56 -12.42 11.94
N THR A 147 1.11 -11.18 12.14
CA THR A 147 1.98 -10.01 12.15
C THR A 147 2.22 -9.58 13.60
N GLY A 148 3.45 -9.76 14.08
CA GLY A 148 3.91 -9.30 15.38
C GLY A 148 4.43 -7.86 15.35
N PRO A 149 4.70 -7.27 16.54
CA PRO A 149 5.25 -5.92 16.66
C PRO A 149 6.55 -5.70 15.87
N ASP A 150 7.47 -6.68 15.89
CA ASP A 150 8.77 -6.55 15.22
C ASP A 150 8.64 -6.46 13.69
N GLU A 151 7.70 -7.20 13.11
CA GLU A 151 7.43 -7.18 11.67
C GLU A 151 6.85 -5.83 11.24
N MET A 152 5.96 -5.25 12.06
CA MET A 152 5.47 -3.89 11.83
C MET A 152 6.58 -2.85 11.92
N LEU A 153 7.46 -2.95 12.92
CA LEU A 153 8.59 -2.02 13.07
C LEU A 153 9.55 -2.13 11.89
N GLY A 154 9.83 -3.35 11.42
CA GLY A 154 10.62 -3.60 10.21
C GLY A 154 9.98 -2.95 8.98
N LEU A 155 8.67 -3.15 8.78
CA LEU A 155 7.94 -2.53 7.68
C LEU A 155 7.93 -1.00 7.77
N ILE A 156 7.74 -0.43 8.97
CA ILE A 156 7.82 1.02 9.18
C ILE A 156 9.21 1.53 8.79
N GLY A 157 10.28 0.86 9.23
CA GLY A 157 11.65 1.22 8.88
C GLY A 157 11.88 1.23 7.37
N GLU A 158 11.40 0.20 6.67
CA GLU A 158 11.51 0.09 5.21
C GLU A 158 10.71 1.18 4.49
N LEU A 159 9.47 1.46 4.93
CA LEU A 159 8.66 2.54 4.37
C LEU A 159 9.31 3.91 4.61
N VAL A 160 9.88 4.16 5.79
CA VAL A 160 10.63 5.39 6.09
C VAL A 160 11.82 5.53 5.16
N ARG A 161 12.61 4.46 4.96
CA ARG A 161 13.76 4.46 4.02
C ARG A 161 13.32 4.85 2.61
N LEU A 162 12.28 4.21 2.08
CA LEU A 162 11.74 4.49 0.74
C LEU A 162 11.19 5.92 0.62
N VAL A 163 10.62 6.45 1.69
CA VAL A 163 10.18 7.85 1.78
C VAL A 163 11.41 8.77 1.82
N GLN A 164 12.48 8.45 2.52
CA GLN A 164 13.68 9.30 2.57
C GLN A 164 14.48 9.29 1.28
N GLU A 165 14.46 8.19 0.50
CA GLU A 165 15.13 8.08 -0.80
C GLU A 165 14.44 8.87 -1.92
N TRP A 166 13.18 9.25 -1.72
CA TRP A 166 12.36 9.94 -2.70
C TRP A 166 13.03 11.13 -3.42
N PRO A 167 13.70 12.08 -2.74
CA PRO A 167 14.29 13.24 -3.41
C PRO A 167 15.31 12.86 -4.49
N ASN A 168 16.10 11.80 -4.24
CA ASN A 168 17.07 11.30 -5.21
C ASN A 168 16.36 10.72 -6.45
N ILE A 169 15.33 9.90 -6.23
CA ILE A 169 14.54 9.29 -7.32
C ILE A 169 13.83 10.37 -8.14
N CYS A 170 13.22 11.35 -7.47
CA CYS A 170 12.55 12.47 -8.13
C CYS A 170 13.53 13.31 -8.96
N SER A 171 14.77 13.51 -8.48
CA SER A 171 15.81 14.24 -9.21
C SER A 171 16.21 13.52 -10.51
N ILE A 172 16.46 12.20 -10.43
CA ILE A 172 16.78 11.36 -11.59
C ILE A 172 15.62 11.40 -12.61
N VAL A 173 14.39 11.15 -12.17
CA VAL A 173 13.25 11.12 -13.08
C VAL A 173 12.96 12.50 -13.69
N GLY A 174 13.11 13.57 -12.90
CA GLY A 174 12.96 14.93 -13.38
C GLY A 174 14.01 15.34 -14.40
N SER A 175 15.24 14.81 -14.33
CA SER A 175 16.27 15.05 -15.35
C SER A 175 15.87 14.44 -16.71
N TRP A 176 15.27 13.25 -16.70
CA TRP A 176 14.81 12.57 -17.91
C TRP A 176 13.70 13.33 -18.63
N SER A 177 12.76 13.91 -17.91
CA SER A 177 11.65 14.68 -18.52
C SER A 177 12.15 15.92 -19.26
N ARG A 178 13.17 16.62 -18.71
CA ARG A 178 13.77 17.80 -19.37
C ARG A 178 14.47 17.45 -20.69
N VAL A 179 15.15 16.29 -20.75
CA VAL A 179 15.81 15.84 -21.99
C VAL A 179 14.78 15.58 -23.11
N ARG A 180 13.59 15.05 -22.77
CA ARG A 180 12.50 14.84 -23.73
C ARG A 180 11.94 16.15 -24.30
N GLU A 181 11.86 17.22 -23.50
CA GLU A 181 11.39 18.54 -23.96
C GLU A 181 12.33 19.15 -24.99
N HIS A 182 13.64 19.07 -24.76
CA HIS A 182 14.61 19.60 -25.72
C HIS A 182 14.57 18.85 -27.07
N ALA A 183 14.45 17.52 -27.04
CA ALA A 183 14.37 16.72 -28.26
C ALA A 183 13.11 17.00 -29.10
N THR A 184 11.99 17.38 -28.48
CA THR A 184 10.74 17.68 -29.20
C THR A 184 10.75 19.07 -29.83
N HIS A 185 11.38 20.07 -29.18
CA HIS A 185 11.49 21.42 -29.74
C HIS A 185 12.42 21.52 -30.97
N GLU A 186 13.53 20.78 -31.01
CA GLU A 186 14.46 20.78 -32.15
C GLU A 186 13.82 20.27 -33.46
N VAL A 187 12.92 19.30 -33.37
CA VAL A 187 12.23 18.73 -34.55
C VAL A 187 11.26 19.75 -35.18
N THR A 188 10.61 20.58 -34.36
CA THR A 188 9.61 21.55 -34.85
C THR A 188 10.21 22.84 -35.43
N SER A 189 11.48 23.12 -35.15
CA SER A 189 12.14 24.38 -35.53
C SER A 189 13.00 24.29 -36.79
N SER A 190 12.98 23.15 -37.50
CA SER A 190 13.58 23.04 -38.84
C SER A 190 12.86 23.99 -39.82
N PRO A 191 13.48 25.10 -40.25
CA PRO A 191 12.81 26.11 -41.05
C PRO A 191 12.46 25.49 -42.39
N GLY A 192 11.16 25.44 -42.70
CA GLY A 192 10.66 25.01 -44.00
C GLY A 192 11.46 25.70 -45.10
N GLY A 193 12.29 24.90 -45.78
CA GLY A 193 13.15 25.38 -46.84
C GLY A 193 12.30 26.17 -47.83
N ARG A 194 12.66 27.44 -48.02
CA ARG A 194 12.13 28.28 -49.10
C ARG A 194 12.30 27.49 -50.39
N ARG A 195 11.20 26.92 -50.90
CA ARG A 195 11.10 26.44 -52.27
C ARG A 195 11.35 27.64 -53.17
N ARG A 196 12.58 27.77 -53.68
CA ARG A 196 12.87 28.65 -54.80
C ARG A 196 12.11 28.09 -56.01
N ARG A 197 11.21 28.90 -56.55
CA ARG A 197 10.72 28.77 -57.92
C ARG A 197 11.66 29.53 -58.84
#